data_AF-A0AAP1C207-F1
#
_entry.id   AF-A0AAP1C207-F1
#
_cell.length_a   1.000
_cell.length_b   1.000
_cell.length_c   1.000
_cell.angle_alpha   90.00
_cell.angle_beta   90.00
_cell.angle_gamma   90.00
#
_symmetry.space_group_name_H-M   'P 1'
#
loop_
_entity.id
_entity.type
_entity.pdbx_description
1 polymer ?
#
loop_
_entity_poly.entity_id
_entity_poly.type
_entity_poly.pdbx_seq_one_letter_code
_entity_poly.pdbx_strand_id
1 'polypeptide(L)'
;MTWFDPRVWLAIIVAAIVGLAGGYFKGHADGARTTAASAQKAQLDAVAAARAEEQRRTAAQSEIAKDANKQRTAALADAFAARAAAGSLQQRVDQLVAAARHPAVTAGSPTTGDALDLLADVLGRADQRAGQLAEYADRARIAGQQCERDYDALTATNVGTARVTVHVGMLTIE
;
A
#
# COMPACT_ATOMS: atom_id res chain seq x y z
N MET A 1 65.75 -58.17 -18.16
CA MET A 1 66.26 -56.93 -17.53
C MET A 1 65.64 -55.72 -18.23
N THR A 2 64.34 -55.47 -18.04
CA THR A 2 63.59 -54.33 -18.65
C THR A 2 63.23 -53.26 -17.62
N TRP A 3 63.68 -53.42 -16.37
CA TRP A 3 63.32 -52.57 -15.23
C TRP A 3 64.01 -51.18 -15.27
N PHE A 4 65.14 -51.06 -15.98
CA PHE A 4 65.88 -49.81 -16.15
C PHE A 4 65.84 -49.31 -17.61
N ASP A 5 64.77 -49.61 -18.35
CA ASP A 5 64.58 -49.00 -19.66
C ASP A 5 64.09 -47.54 -19.45
N PRO A 6 64.88 -46.51 -19.83
CA PRO A 6 64.53 -45.11 -19.60
C PRO A 6 63.18 -44.72 -20.21
N ARG A 7 62.71 -45.45 -21.23
CA ARG A 7 61.40 -45.20 -21.86
C ARG A 7 60.23 -45.57 -20.94
N VAL A 8 60.35 -46.65 -20.16
CA VAL A 8 59.32 -47.08 -19.20
C VAL A 8 59.21 -46.06 -18.07
N TRP A 9 60.35 -45.56 -17.58
CA TRP A 9 60.39 -44.54 -16.54
C TRP A 9 59.82 -43.19 -17.03
N LEU A 10 60.11 -42.78 -18.26
CA LEU A 10 59.50 -41.59 -18.87
C LEU A 10 57.97 -41.71 -19.01
N ALA A 11 57.47 -42.88 -19.41
CA ALA A 11 56.03 -43.12 -19.51
C ALA A 11 55.33 -43.01 -18.14
N ILE A 12 55.95 -43.51 -17.08
CA ILE A 12 55.44 -43.39 -15.71
C ILE A 12 55.44 -41.93 -15.24
N ILE A 13 56.51 -41.18 -15.50
CA ILE A 13 56.58 -39.75 -15.16
C ILE A 13 55.47 -38.98 -15.87
N VAL A 14 55.28 -39.20 -17.17
CA VAL A 14 54.23 -38.52 -17.95
C VAL A 14 52.85 -38.88 -17.43
N ALA A 15 52.59 -40.16 -17.11
CA ALA A 15 51.32 -40.59 -16.53
C ALA A 15 51.05 -39.94 -15.16
N ALA A 16 52.07 -39.81 -14.31
CA ALA A 16 51.96 -39.14 -13.02
C ALA A 16 51.65 -37.64 -13.19
N ILE A 17 52.33 -36.95 -14.11
CA ILE A 17 52.10 -35.52 -14.39
C ILE A 17 50.68 -35.30 -14.92
N VAL A 18 50.22 -36.13 -15.87
CA VAL A 18 48.86 -36.04 -16.43
C VAL A 18 47.80 -36.27 -15.36
N GLY A 19 48.00 -37.25 -14.46
CA GLY A 19 47.09 -37.50 -13.35
C GLY A 19 47.00 -36.33 -12.36
N LEU A 20 48.14 -35.76 -11.98
CA LEU A 20 48.20 -34.59 -11.09
C LEU A 20 47.58 -33.35 -11.73
N ALA A 21 47.86 -33.09 -13.01
CA ALA A 21 47.28 -31.98 -13.74
C ALA A 21 45.76 -32.13 -13.88
N GLY A 22 45.26 -33.31 -14.26
CA GLY A 22 43.83 -33.58 -14.36
C GLY A 22 43.09 -33.38 -13.04
N GLY A 23 43.68 -33.83 -11.93
CA GLY A 23 43.14 -33.62 -10.59
C GLY A 23 43.08 -32.14 -10.19
N TYR A 24 44.16 -31.39 -10.45
CA TYR A 24 44.23 -29.97 -10.16
C TYR A 24 43.19 -29.17 -10.96
N PHE A 25 43.15 -29.35 -12.29
CA PHE A 25 42.19 -28.66 -13.16
C PHE A 25 40.74 -28.96 -12.78
N LYS A 26 40.43 -30.22 -12.45
CA LYS A 26 39.08 -30.61 -12.02
C LYS A 26 38.70 -29.96 -10.68
N GLY A 27 39.59 -30.00 -9.68
CA GLY A 27 39.35 -29.35 -8.38
C GLY A 27 39.17 -27.84 -8.50
N HIS A 28 39.96 -27.20 -9.37
CA HIS A 28 39.85 -25.75 -9.61
C HIS A 28 38.52 -25.37 -10.28
N ALA A 29 38.07 -26.15 -11.26
CA ALA A 29 36.80 -25.94 -11.93
C ALA A 29 35.60 -26.17 -10.99
N ASP A 30 35.66 -27.22 -10.16
CA ASP A 30 34.61 -27.53 -9.19
C ASP A 30 34.55 -26.46 -8.08
N GLY A 31 35.69 -25.96 -7.59
CA GLY A 31 35.77 -24.87 -6.61
C GLY A 31 35.26 -23.51 -7.13
N ALA A 32 35.51 -23.20 -8.41
CA ALA A 32 34.96 -22.00 -9.03
C ALA A 32 33.43 -22.08 -9.15
N ARG A 33 32.90 -23.26 -9.51
CA ARG A 33 31.45 -23.50 -9.61
C ARG A 33 30.74 -23.43 -8.27
N THR A 34 31.31 -23.99 -7.20
CA THR A 34 30.73 -23.93 -5.86
C THR A 34 30.72 -22.50 -5.31
N THR A 35 31.80 -21.75 -5.53
CA THR A 35 31.88 -20.33 -5.15
C THR A 35 30.82 -19.51 -5.88
N ALA A 36 30.69 -19.69 -7.20
CA ALA A 36 29.65 -19.02 -7.99
C ALA A 36 28.23 -19.41 -7.56
N ALA A 37 27.97 -20.68 -7.28
CA ALA A 37 26.67 -21.15 -6.79
C ALA A 37 26.33 -20.58 -5.40
N SER A 38 27.30 -20.50 -4.50
CA SER A 38 27.12 -19.90 -3.17
C SER A 38 26.84 -18.40 -3.26
N ALA A 39 27.52 -17.67 -4.16
CA ALA A 39 27.28 -16.26 -4.40
C ALA A 39 25.89 -16.00 -4.99
N GLN A 40 25.44 -16.83 -5.94
CA GLN A 40 24.09 -16.75 -6.49
C GLN A 40 23.04 -17.02 -5.41
N LYS A 41 23.25 -18.04 -4.56
CA LYS A 41 22.34 -18.34 -3.46
C LYS A 41 22.26 -17.19 -2.44
N ALA A 42 23.39 -16.59 -2.08
CA ALA A 42 23.42 -15.43 -1.19
C ALA A 42 22.66 -14.23 -1.78
N GLN A 43 22.76 -13.99 -3.08
CA GLN A 43 21.98 -12.93 -3.75
C GLN A 43 20.48 -13.23 -3.74
N LEU A 44 20.08 -14.47 -4.02
CA LEU A 44 18.67 -14.88 -3.97
C LEU A 44 18.09 -14.75 -2.57
N ASP A 45 18.83 -15.18 -1.55
CA ASP A 45 18.41 -15.09 -0.15
C ASP A 45 18.30 -13.62 0.30
N ALA A 46 19.22 -12.74 -0.16
CA ALA A 46 19.13 -11.30 0.10
C ALA A 46 17.90 -10.64 -0.56
N VAL A 47 17.59 -11.00 -1.81
CA VAL A 47 16.38 -10.51 -2.50
C VAL A 47 15.11 -11.06 -1.84
N ALA A 48 15.10 -12.32 -1.42
CA ALA A 48 13.97 -12.92 -0.71
C ALA A 48 13.72 -12.22 0.63
N ALA A 49 14.77 -11.93 1.40
CA ALA A 49 14.67 -11.18 2.65
C ALA A 49 14.13 -9.76 2.43
N ALA A 50 14.63 -9.05 1.40
CA ALA A 50 14.11 -7.73 1.05
C ALA A 50 12.63 -7.76 0.66
N ARG A 51 12.21 -8.73 -0.16
CA ARG A 51 10.80 -8.89 -0.54
C ARG A 51 9.91 -9.29 0.63
N ALA A 52 10.39 -10.12 1.56
CA ALA A 52 9.63 -10.49 2.74
C ALA A 52 9.32 -9.26 3.61
N GLU A 53 10.29 -8.36 3.79
CA GLU A 53 10.09 -7.11 4.52
C GLU A 53 9.11 -6.17 3.79
N GLU A 54 9.24 -6.01 2.47
CA GLU A 54 8.28 -5.24 1.66
C GLU A 54 6.85 -5.82 1.72
N GLN A 55 6.72 -7.14 1.69
CA GLN A 55 5.43 -7.82 1.81
C GLN A 55 4.81 -7.60 3.19
N ARG A 56 5.58 -7.65 4.27
CA ARG A 56 5.07 -7.37 5.62
C ARG A 56 4.55 -5.95 5.73
N ARG A 57 5.27 -4.97 5.18
CA ARG A 57 4.85 -3.56 5.17
C ARG A 57 3.59 -3.35 4.35
N THR A 58 3.55 -3.89 3.13
CA THR A 58 2.39 -3.81 2.23
C THR A 58 1.17 -4.49 2.85
N ALA A 59 1.35 -5.65 3.50
CA ALA A 59 0.26 -6.36 4.18
C ALA A 59 -0.34 -5.52 5.31
N ALA A 60 0.51 -4.95 6.19
CA ALA A 60 0.06 -4.08 7.27
C ALA A 60 -0.66 -2.82 6.74
N GLN A 61 -0.11 -2.18 5.70
CA GLN A 61 -0.78 -1.05 5.05
C GLN A 61 -2.13 -1.44 4.44
N SER A 62 -2.22 -2.60 3.80
CA SER A 62 -3.47 -3.08 3.20
C SER A 62 -4.54 -3.36 4.24
N GLU A 63 -4.15 -3.83 5.43
CA GLU A 63 -5.07 -4.06 6.55
C GLU A 63 -5.60 -2.74 7.11
N ILE A 64 -4.70 -1.78 7.38
CA ILE A 64 -5.06 -0.43 7.83
C ILE A 64 -5.98 0.25 6.81
N ALA A 65 -5.67 0.14 5.52
CA ALA A 65 -6.51 0.70 4.46
C ALA A 65 -7.89 0.04 4.40
N LYS A 66 -7.98 -1.29 4.59
CA LYS A 66 -9.27 -2.01 4.64
C LYS A 66 -10.09 -1.57 5.85
N ASP A 67 -9.48 -1.50 7.03
CA ASP A 67 -10.17 -1.09 8.25
C ASP A 67 -10.65 0.36 8.15
N ALA A 68 -9.81 1.27 7.67
CA ALA A 68 -10.19 2.66 7.42
C ALA A 68 -11.35 2.78 6.41
N ASN A 69 -11.35 1.99 5.33
CA ASN A 69 -12.46 1.96 4.39
C ASN A 69 -13.75 1.41 5.01
N LYS A 70 -13.65 0.38 5.86
CA LYS A 70 -14.78 -0.18 6.60
C LYS A 70 -15.39 0.84 7.55
N GLN A 71 -14.57 1.51 8.35
CA GLN A 71 -15.00 2.58 9.26
C GLN A 71 -15.63 3.75 8.49
N ARG A 72 -15.05 4.17 7.37
CA ARG A 72 -15.64 5.19 6.48
C ARG A 72 -17.01 4.77 5.95
N THR A 73 -17.14 3.51 5.52
CA THR A 73 -18.40 3.00 4.96
C THR A 73 -19.48 2.96 6.04
N ALA A 74 -19.13 2.52 7.26
CA ALA A 74 -20.03 2.56 8.42
C ALA A 74 -20.46 3.99 8.76
N ALA A 75 -19.51 4.93 8.85
CA ALA A 75 -19.80 6.33 9.13
C ALA A 75 -20.69 6.98 8.06
N LEU A 76 -20.51 6.62 6.79
CA LEU A 76 -21.39 7.07 5.71
C LEU A 76 -22.80 6.48 5.84
N ALA A 77 -22.92 5.19 6.14
CA ALA A 77 -24.22 4.55 6.38
C ALA A 77 -24.95 5.20 7.56
N ASP A 78 -24.26 5.46 8.66
CA ASP A 78 -24.80 6.16 9.83
C ASP A 78 -25.23 7.59 9.49
N ALA A 79 -24.42 8.32 8.71
CA ALA A 79 -24.78 9.66 8.23
C ALA A 79 -26.02 9.63 7.32
N PHE A 80 -26.15 8.62 6.45
CA PHE A 80 -27.37 8.44 5.64
C PHE A 80 -28.58 8.11 6.50
N ALA A 81 -28.45 7.23 7.49
CA ALA A 81 -29.53 6.90 8.42
C ALA A 81 -29.97 8.15 9.23
N ALA A 82 -29.02 8.95 9.70
CA ALA A 82 -29.30 10.20 10.40
C ALA A 82 -30.04 11.21 9.50
N ARG A 83 -29.62 11.38 8.25
CA ARG A 83 -30.32 12.24 7.28
C ARG A 83 -31.73 11.74 6.98
N ALA A 84 -31.93 10.43 6.83
CA ALA A 84 -33.26 9.86 6.63
C ALA A 84 -34.17 10.10 7.84
N ALA A 85 -33.63 9.93 9.05
CA ALA A 85 -34.35 10.23 10.28
C ALA A 85 -34.72 11.72 10.38
N ALA A 86 -33.77 12.63 10.08
CA ALA A 86 -34.01 14.07 10.05
C ALA A 86 -35.11 14.45 9.04
N GLY A 87 -35.05 13.93 7.81
CA GLY A 87 -36.08 14.14 6.80
C GLY A 87 -37.46 13.65 7.25
N SER A 88 -37.53 12.49 7.90
CA SER A 88 -38.80 11.95 8.44
C SER A 88 -39.36 12.79 9.59
N LEU A 89 -38.49 13.37 10.43
CA LEU A 89 -38.87 14.28 11.49
C LEU A 89 -39.43 15.58 10.92
N GLN A 90 -38.75 16.14 9.91
CA GLN A 90 -39.19 17.37 9.25
C GLN A 90 -40.55 17.18 8.59
N GLN A 91 -40.78 16.05 7.92
CA GLN A 91 -42.09 15.73 7.34
C GLN A 91 -43.20 15.59 8.40
N ARG A 92 -42.89 15.12 9.62
CA ARG A 92 -43.84 15.10 10.74
C ARG A 92 -44.11 16.51 11.27
N VAL A 93 -43.07 17.34 11.39
CA VAL A 93 -43.21 18.75 11.80
C VAL A 93 -44.08 19.51 10.79
N ASP A 94 -43.86 19.34 9.49
CA ASP A 94 -44.66 19.98 8.44
C ASP A 94 -46.13 19.56 8.51
N GLN A 95 -46.42 18.27 8.80
CA GLN A 95 -47.79 17.81 9.03
C GLN A 95 -48.43 18.45 10.28
N LEU A 96 -47.67 18.55 11.38
CA LEU A 96 -48.12 19.22 12.61
C LEU A 96 -48.39 20.71 12.37
N VAL A 97 -47.51 21.40 11.63
CA VAL A 97 -47.71 22.79 11.20
C VAL A 97 -48.99 22.92 10.38
N ALA A 98 -49.18 22.07 9.36
CA ALA A 98 -50.34 22.12 8.48
C ALA A 98 -51.66 21.86 9.24
N ALA A 99 -51.65 20.93 10.19
CA ALA A 99 -52.77 20.64 11.07
C ALA A 99 -53.06 21.82 12.03
N ALA A 100 -52.02 22.43 12.61
CA ALA A 100 -52.16 23.59 13.49
C ALA A 100 -52.67 24.85 12.76
N ARG A 101 -52.46 24.96 11.44
CA ARG A 101 -53.03 26.01 10.57
C ARG A 101 -54.51 25.78 10.23
N HIS A 102 -55.04 24.56 10.43
CA HIS A 102 -56.47 24.22 10.28
C HIS A 102 -57.11 23.84 11.63
N PRO A 103 -57.06 24.70 12.67
CA PRO A 103 -57.69 24.37 13.93
C PRO A 103 -59.21 24.35 13.74
N ALA A 104 -59.85 23.26 14.15
CA ALA A 104 -61.25 23.31 14.53
C ALA A 104 -61.35 24.28 15.73
N VAL A 105 -61.70 25.52 15.41
CA VAL A 105 -61.90 26.70 16.27
C VAL A 105 -61.86 26.42 17.78
N THR A 106 -60.86 26.97 18.47
CA THR A 106 -60.98 27.36 19.89
C THR A 106 -60.22 28.67 20.09
N ALA A 107 -60.95 29.75 20.32
CA ALA A 107 -60.41 31.09 20.49
C ALA A 107 -59.70 31.21 21.86
N GLY A 108 -58.40 31.54 21.87
CA GLY A 108 -57.73 32.02 23.08
C GLY A 108 -56.27 31.63 23.31
N SER A 109 -55.69 30.68 22.56
CA SER A 109 -54.29 30.28 22.76
C SER A 109 -53.32 30.99 21.81
N PRO A 110 -52.11 31.38 22.27
CA PRO A 110 -51.08 31.97 21.41
C PRO A 110 -50.70 31.02 20.26
N THR A 111 -50.32 31.60 19.12
CA THR A 111 -50.14 30.92 17.82
C THR A 111 -49.00 29.90 17.85
N THR A 112 -49.30 28.65 18.21
CA THR A 112 -48.37 27.50 18.11
C THR A 112 -47.75 27.36 16.71
N GLY A 113 -48.44 27.84 15.66
CA GLY A 113 -47.96 27.83 14.27
C GLY A 113 -46.67 28.61 14.03
N ASP A 114 -46.49 29.77 14.68
CA ASP A 114 -45.29 30.62 14.45
C ASP A 114 -44.02 29.96 15.02
N ALA A 115 -44.14 29.26 16.16
CA ALA A 115 -43.02 28.54 16.77
C ALA A 115 -42.61 27.31 15.94
N LEU A 116 -43.58 26.62 15.33
CA LEU A 116 -43.34 25.48 14.45
C LEU A 116 -42.71 25.90 13.12
N ASP A 117 -43.16 27.00 12.52
CA ASP A 117 -42.59 27.57 11.29
C ASP A 117 -41.13 27.98 11.50
N LEU A 118 -40.82 28.65 12.62
CA LEU A 118 -39.44 29.02 12.97
C LEU A 118 -38.55 27.78 13.10
N LEU A 119 -39.05 26.71 13.71
CA LEU A 119 -38.30 25.47 13.91
C LEU A 119 -38.02 24.76 12.57
N ALA A 120 -38.99 24.73 11.66
CA ALA A 120 -38.81 24.20 10.30
C ALA A 120 -37.80 25.02 9.48
N ASP A 121 -37.85 26.35 9.56
CA ASP A 121 -36.90 27.24 8.88
C ASP A 121 -35.47 27.09 9.43
N VAL A 122 -35.30 26.99 10.75
CA VAL A 122 -33.98 26.73 11.37
C VAL A 122 -33.44 25.36 10.97
N LEU A 123 -34.28 24.31 10.96
CA LEU A 123 -33.85 22.97 10.53
C LEU A 123 -33.42 22.97 9.06
N GLY A 124 -34.21 23.58 8.18
CA GLY A 124 -33.88 23.70 6.75
C GLY A 124 -32.55 24.43 6.51
N ARG A 125 -32.30 25.54 7.21
CA ARG A 125 -31.02 26.25 7.11
C ARG A 125 -29.85 25.44 7.66
N ALA A 126 -30.06 24.69 8.75
CA ALA A 126 -29.03 23.83 9.33
C ALA A 126 -28.65 22.69 8.36
N ASP A 127 -29.63 22.03 7.75
CA ASP A 127 -29.40 20.96 6.78
C ASP A 127 -28.71 21.47 5.51
N GLN A 128 -29.10 22.65 5.01
CA GLN A 128 -28.43 23.26 3.86
C GLN A 128 -26.95 23.55 4.15
N ARG A 129 -26.64 24.08 5.34
CA ARG A 129 -25.25 24.33 5.77
C ARG A 129 -24.47 23.01 5.94
N ALA A 130 -25.09 21.98 6.48
CA ALA A 130 -24.49 20.66 6.61
C ALA A 130 -24.16 20.04 5.23
N GLY A 131 -25.03 20.23 4.23
CA GLY A 131 -24.78 19.82 2.86
C GLY A 131 -23.56 20.51 2.24
N GLN A 132 -23.45 21.83 2.38
CA GLN A 132 -22.30 22.59 1.88
C GLN A 132 -20.99 22.16 2.55
N LEU A 133 -21.00 21.89 3.86
CA LEU A 133 -19.83 21.38 4.58
C LEU A 133 -19.40 20.01 4.07
N ALA A 134 -20.36 19.11 3.82
CA ALA A 134 -20.07 17.78 3.29
C ALA A 134 -19.43 17.84 1.90
N GLU A 135 -19.94 18.69 1.01
CA GLU A 135 -19.37 18.87 -0.34
C GLU A 135 -17.94 19.44 -0.29
N TYR A 136 -17.67 20.40 0.59
CA TYR A 136 -16.32 20.90 0.82
C TYR A 136 -15.39 19.79 1.33
N ALA A 137 -15.84 19.00 2.31
CA ALA A 137 -15.05 17.92 2.88
C ALA A 137 -14.74 16.82 1.84
N ASP A 138 -15.69 16.49 0.97
CA ASP A 138 -15.45 15.52 -0.10
C ASP A 138 -14.45 16.03 -1.14
N ARG A 139 -14.53 17.31 -1.54
CA ARG A 139 -13.53 17.92 -2.43
C ARG A 139 -12.14 17.95 -1.80
N ALA A 140 -12.04 18.33 -0.52
CA ALA A 140 -10.78 18.33 0.22
C ALA A 140 -10.19 16.91 0.32
N ARG A 141 -11.04 15.89 0.52
CA ARG A 141 -10.62 14.49 0.54
C ARG A 141 -10.07 14.03 -0.81
N ILE A 142 -10.75 14.34 -1.91
CA ILE A 142 -10.29 13.96 -3.25
C ILE A 142 -8.93 14.60 -3.54
N ALA A 143 -8.77 15.89 -3.24
CA ALA A 143 -7.48 16.58 -3.39
C ALA A 143 -6.38 15.95 -2.52
N GLY A 144 -6.67 15.64 -1.26
CA GLY A 144 -5.72 14.99 -0.36
C GLY A 144 -5.26 13.61 -0.85
N GLN A 145 -6.19 12.80 -1.37
CA GLN A 145 -5.85 11.49 -1.96
C GLN A 145 -4.96 11.61 -3.19
N GLN A 146 -5.13 12.67 -3.99
CA GLN A 146 -4.25 12.92 -5.12
C GLN A 146 -2.83 13.27 -4.63
N CYS A 147 -2.71 14.17 -3.64
CA CYS A 147 -1.41 14.52 -3.07
C CYS A 147 -0.67 13.31 -2.47
N GLU A 148 -1.39 12.42 -1.79
CA GLU A 148 -0.82 11.18 -1.24
C GLU A 148 -0.27 10.28 -2.35
N ARG A 149 -1.04 10.08 -3.43
CA ARG A 149 -0.59 9.30 -4.60
C ARG A 149 0.61 9.92 -5.30
N ASP A 150 0.63 11.24 -5.43
CA ASP A 150 1.75 11.96 -6.03
C ASP A 150 3.03 11.81 -5.18
N TYR A 151 2.91 11.89 -3.86
CA TYR A 151 4.01 11.65 -2.92
C TYR A 151 4.52 10.20 -3.00
N ASP A 152 3.62 9.22 -3.02
CA ASP A 152 3.98 7.81 -3.16
C ASP A 152 4.73 7.55 -4.48
N ALA A 153 4.28 8.17 -5.57
CA ALA A 153 4.94 8.06 -6.87
C ALA A 153 6.37 8.64 -6.84
N LEU A 154 6.58 9.79 -6.21
CA LEU A 154 7.92 10.39 -6.03
C LEU A 154 8.81 9.50 -5.17
N THR A 155 8.28 8.95 -4.08
CA THR A 155 9.06 8.16 -3.12
C THR A 155 9.42 6.78 -3.68
N ALA A 156 8.49 6.13 -4.40
CA ALA A 156 8.75 4.87 -5.09
C ALA A 156 9.82 5.02 -6.19
N THR A 157 9.82 6.15 -6.90
CA THR A 157 10.82 6.45 -7.93
C THR A 157 12.22 6.61 -7.33
N ASN A 158 12.32 7.24 -6.15
CA ASN A 158 13.59 7.45 -5.44
C ASN A 158 14.20 6.15 -4.87
N VAL A 159 13.38 5.16 -4.52
CA VAL A 159 13.85 3.83 -4.07
C VAL A 159 14.45 3.02 -5.24
N GLY A 160 14.00 3.26 -6.48
CA GLY A 160 14.55 2.63 -7.68
C GLY A 160 15.86 3.26 -8.17
N THR A 161 16.04 4.58 -7.99
CA THR A 161 17.23 5.31 -8.48
C THR A 161 18.46 5.13 -7.58
N ALA A 162 18.30 4.81 -6.29
CA ALA A 162 19.42 4.59 -5.38
C ALA A 162 20.20 3.27 -5.60
N ARG A 163 19.73 2.36 -6.47
CA ARG A 163 20.43 1.09 -6.76
C ARG A 163 21.33 1.14 -8.01
N VAL A 164 21.29 2.21 -8.79
CA VAL A 164 22.13 2.37 -9.98
C VAL A 164 23.20 3.42 -9.69
N THR A 165 24.32 2.99 -9.11
CA THR A 165 25.70 3.49 -9.34
C THR A 165 26.58 3.00 -8.19
N VAL A 166 27.27 1.86 -8.35
CA VAL A 166 28.72 1.72 -8.11
C VAL A 166 29.21 0.53 -8.95
N HIS A 167 29.58 0.79 -10.20
CA HIS A 167 30.68 0.06 -10.82
C HIS A 167 31.69 1.12 -11.23
N VAL A 168 32.61 1.40 -10.32
CA VAL A 168 33.84 2.14 -10.60
C VAL A 168 34.55 1.38 -11.70
N GLY A 169 34.72 2.02 -12.85
CA GLY A 169 35.59 1.51 -13.91
C GLY A 169 36.99 1.36 -13.35
N MET A 170 37.42 0.12 -13.12
CA MET A 170 38.82 -0.20 -12.88
C MET A 170 39.52 -0.27 -14.23
N LEU A 171 39.87 0.91 -14.72
CA LEU A 171 40.97 1.08 -15.66
C LEU A 171 42.25 0.68 -14.90
N THR A 172 42.81 -0.48 -15.22
CA THR A 172 44.18 -0.81 -14.81
C THR A 172 45.03 -0.91 -16.06
N ILE A 173 45.94 0.05 -16.15
CA ILE A 173 47.10 0.11 -17.02
C ILE A 173 48.13 -0.86 -16.44
N GLU A 174 48.56 -1.84 -17.26
CA GLU A 174 49.89 -2.48 -17.41
C GLU A 174 49.72 -3.85 -18.07
#